data_AF-A0A7V9BJW7-F1
#
_entry.id   AF-A0A7V9BJW7-F1
#
_cell.length_a   1.000
_cell.length_b   1.000
_cell.length_c   1.000
_cell.angle_alpha   90.00
_cell.angle_beta   90.00
_cell.angle_gamma   90.00
#
_symmetry.space_group_name_H-M   'P 1'
#
loop_
_entity.id
_entity.type
_entity.pdbx_description
1 polymer ?
#
loop_
_entity_poly.entity_id
_entity_poly.type
_entity_poly.pdbx_seq_one_letter_code
_entity_poly.pdbx_strand_id
1 'polypeptide(L)' 'MQTNTEPKRNSTIVERKTISIMKACDLVGVSRRTIYNWIAGGKVEYVRTAGGSVRIFVDTLWREPARAGDLAAEEAS' A
#
# COMPACT_ATOMS: atom_id res chain seq x y z
N MET A 1 34.28 37.16 9.99
CA MET A 1 34.36 35.68 10.07
C MET A 1 32.93 35.15 9.99
N GLN A 2 32.43 34.85 8.78
CA GLN A 2 31.09 34.27 8.61
C GLN A 2 31.18 32.77 8.92
N THR A 3 30.50 32.32 9.97
CA THR A 3 30.30 30.89 10.24
C THR A 3 29.10 30.43 9.43
N ASN A 4 29.37 29.71 8.34
CA ASN A 4 28.33 29.06 7.55
C ASN A 4 27.68 27.96 8.40
N THR A 5 26.43 28.17 8.83
CA THR A 5 25.59 27.11 9.40
C THR A 5 24.77 26.52 8.26
N GLU A 6 25.23 25.42 7.69
CA GLU A 6 24.45 24.66 6.71
C GLU A 6 23.31 23.90 7.42
N PRO A 7 22.05 24.07 6.98
CA PRO A 7 20.95 23.30 7.53
C PRO A 7 21.08 21.85 7.04
N LYS A 8 21.21 20.90 7.98
CA LYS A 8 21.11 19.46 7.69
C LYS A 8 19.74 19.20 7.07
N ARG A 9 19.70 18.85 5.79
CA ARG A 9 18.50 18.31 5.14
C ARG A 9 18.21 16.94 5.75
N ASN A 10 17.31 16.90 6.72
CA ASN A 10 16.73 15.66 7.21
C ASN A 10 15.83 15.10 6.11
N SER A 11 16.42 14.33 5.19
CA SER A 11 15.67 13.51 4.24
C SER A 11 14.97 12.40 5.03
N THR A 12 13.76 12.67 5.51
CA THR A 12 12.89 11.67 6.11
C THR A 12 12.44 10.69 5.03
N ILE A 13 13.24 9.65 4.79
CA ILE A 13 12.83 8.49 4.01
C ILE A 13 11.74 7.80 4.84
N VAL A 14 10.47 8.02 4.50
CA VAL A 14 9.37 7.33 5.16
C VAL A 14 9.33 5.91 4.60
N GLU A 15 9.83 4.94 5.38
CA GLU A 15 9.77 3.55 5.00
C GLU A 15 8.31 3.06 4.95
N ARG A 16 7.86 2.58 3.79
CA ARG A 16 6.52 2.01 3.64
C ARG A 16 6.41 0.73 4.46
N LYS A 17 5.42 0.67 5.35
CA LYS A 17 5.19 -0.49 6.22
C LYS A 17 4.46 -1.60 5.47
N THR A 18 4.95 -2.84 5.63
CA THR A 18 4.25 -4.04 5.16
C THR A 18 3.80 -4.94 6.29
N ILE A 19 2.72 -5.71 6.06
CA ILE A 19 2.19 -6.71 7.01
C ILE A 19 1.90 -8.04 6.34
N SER A 20 1.73 -9.10 7.13
CA SER A 20 1.34 -10.42 6.62
C SER A 20 -0.13 -10.42 6.14
N ILE A 21 -0.48 -11.39 5.30
CA ILE A 21 -1.88 -11.60 4.87
C ILE A 21 -2.82 -11.77 6.06
N MET A 22 -2.42 -12.54 7.08
CA MET A 22 -3.26 -12.76 8.26
C MET A 22 -3.54 -11.43 8.98
N LYS A 23 -2.50 -10.62 9.20
CA LYS A 23 -2.67 -9.33 9.86
C LYS A 23 -3.50 -8.36 9.02
N ALA A 24 -3.41 -8.43 7.69
CA ALA A 24 -4.26 -7.67 6.80
C ALA A 24 -5.74 -8.08 6.93
N CYS A 25 -6.02 -9.39 6.96
CA CYS A 25 -7.38 -9.90 7.20
C CYS A 25 -7.97 -9.36 8.49
N ASP A 26 -7.21 -9.43 9.58
CA ASP A 26 -7.64 -8.94 10.90
C ASP A 26 -7.87 -7.42 10.90
N LEU A 27 -7.05 -6.67 10.15
CA LEU A 27 -7.08 -5.21 10.14
C LEU A 27 -8.27 -4.65 9.35
N VAL A 28 -8.62 -5.27 8.21
CA VAL A 28 -9.74 -4.80 7.37
C VAL A 28 -11.04 -5.60 7.57
N GLY A 29 -11.00 -6.65 8.39
CA GLY A 29 -12.18 -7.48 8.71
C GLY A 29 -12.68 -8.35 7.56
N VAL A 30 -11.78 -8.85 6.70
CA VAL A 30 -12.15 -9.69 5.55
C VAL A 30 -11.43 -11.04 5.54
N SER A 31 -11.95 -11.97 4.75
CA SER A 31 -11.33 -13.28 4.55
C SER A 31 -10.00 -13.20 3.77
N ARG A 32 -9.14 -14.21 3.95
CA ARG A 32 -7.93 -14.39 3.12
C ARG A 32 -8.25 -14.41 1.62
N ARG A 33 -9.37 -15.03 1.24
CA ARG A 33 -9.81 -15.10 -0.17
C ARG A 33 -10.07 -13.71 -0.72
N THR A 34 -10.69 -12.83 0.06
CA THR A 34 -10.93 -11.43 -0.32
C THR A 34 -9.62 -10.69 -0.55
N ILE A 35 -8.63 -10.85 0.35
CA ILE A 35 -7.29 -10.27 0.18
C ILE A 35 -6.61 -10.79 -1.09
N TYR A 36 -6.67 -12.09 -1.38
CA TYR A 36 -6.11 -12.64 -2.64
C TYR A 36 -6.81 -12.10 -3.88
N ASN A 37 -8.13 -11.93 -3.84
CA ASN A 37 -8.88 -11.33 -4.94
C ASN A 37 -8.48 -9.86 -5.14
N TRP A 38 -8.16 -9.12 -4.07
CA TRP A 38 -7.64 -7.76 -4.17
C TRP A 38 -6.24 -7.73 -4.80
N ILE A 39 -5.37 -8.65 -4.40
CA ILE A 39 -4.04 -8.82 -5.01
C ILE A 39 -4.17 -9.12 -6.52
N ALA A 40 -5.00 -10.11 -6.88
CA ALA A 40 -5.21 -10.50 -8.26
C ALA A 40 -5.84 -9.38 -9.10
N GLY A 41 -6.68 -8.55 -8.50
CA GLY A 41 -7.30 -7.38 -9.13
C GLY A 41 -6.48 -6.09 -9.02
N GLY A 42 -5.22 -6.13 -8.57
CA GLY A 42 -4.35 -4.96 -8.45
C GLY A 42 -4.83 -3.89 -7.46
N LYS A 43 -5.75 -4.22 -6.56
CA LYS A 43 -6.35 -3.27 -5.61
C LYS A 43 -5.45 -2.96 -4.41
N VAL A 44 -4.44 -3.79 -4.17
CA VAL A 44 -3.45 -3.62 -3.10
C VAL A 44 -2.07 -3.89 -3.64
N GLU A 45 -1.07 -3.16 -3.15
CA GLU A 45 0.32 -3.43 -3.47
C GLU A 45 0.89 -4.45 -2.48
N TYR A 46 1.79 -5.29 -2.97
CA TYR A 46 2.46 -6.28 -2.16
C TYR A 46 3.86 -6.58 -2.68
N VAL A 47 4.69 -7.15 -1.81
CA VAL A 47 5.98 -7.75 -2.18
C VAL A 47 6.00 -9.22 -1.77
N ARG A 48 6.82 -10.01 -2.47
CA ARG A 48 7.16 -11.36 -2.07
C ARG A 48 8.50 -11.33 -1.35
N THR A 49 8.58 -11.98 -0.19
CA THR A 49 9.88 -12.21 0.47
C THR A 49 10.70 -13.22 -0.34
N ALA A 50 12.01 -13.31 -0.08
CA ALA A 50 12.87 -14.34 -0.69
C ALA A 50 12.34 -15.78 -0.48
N GLY A 51 11.62 -16.02 0.62
CA GLY A 51 10.94 -17.29 0.91
C GLY A 51 9.53 -17.44 0.31
N GLY A 52 9.08 -16.51 -0.54
CA GLY A 52 7.79 -16.57 -1.24
C GLY A 52 6.56 -16.07 -0.46
N SER A 53 6.72 -15.70 0.81
CA SER A 53 5.63 -15.14 1.62
C SER A 53 5.21 -13.76 1.12
N VAL A 54 3.89 -13.50 1.11
CA VAL A 54 3.33 -12.19 0.73
C VAL A 54 3.44 -11.20 1.89
N ARG A 55 3.82 -9.96 1.57
CA ARG A 55 3.83 -8.79 2.45
C ARG A 55 3.04 -7.68 1.79
N ILE A 56 1.93 -7.25 2.40
CA ILE A 56 1.02 -6.25 1.83
C ILE A 56 1.38 -4.89 2.40
N PHE A 57 1.43 -3.87 1.55
CA PHE A 57 1.66 -2.48 1.95
C PHE A 57 0.43 -1.91 2.66
N VAL A 58 0.61 -1.44 3.90
CA VAL A 58 -0.50 -1.06 4.79
C VAL A 58 -1.30 0.13 4.28
N ASP A 59 -0.61 1.09 3.66
CA ASP A 59 -1.17 2.28 3.02
C ASP A 59 -2.13 1.94 1.87
N THR A 60 -1.96 0.78 1.22
CA THR A 60 -2.83 0.35 0.11
C THR A 60 -4.03 -0.48 0.53
N LEU A 61 -4.09 -0.94 1.79
CA LEU A 61 -5.20 -1.79 2.28
C LEU A 61 -6.51 -1.03 2.41
N TRP A 62 -6.44 0.27 2.64
CA TRP A 62 -7.59 1.14 2.74
C TRP A 62 -7.82 1.77 1.38
N ARG A 63 -8.89 1.34 0.72
CA ARG A 63 -9.45 2.14 -0.35
C ARG A 63 -10.45 3.09 0.29
N GLU A 64 -10.40 4.37 -0.03
CA GLU A 64 -11.66 5.11 -0.09
C GLU A 64 -12.57 4.30 -1.03
N PRO A 65 -13.86 4.09 -0.69
CA PRO A 65 -14.77 3.53 -1.67
C PRO A 65 -14.61 4.38 -2.92
N ALA A 66 -14.05 3.80 -3.98
CA ALA A 66 -13.85 4.51 -5.22
C ALA A 66 -15.18 5.19 -5.49
N ARG A 67 -15.19 6.52 -5.63
CA ARG A 67 -16.38 7.18 -6.15
C ARG A 67 -16.71 6.37 -7.40
N ALA A 68 -17.89 5.79 -7.44
CA ALA A 68 -18.27 4.81 -8.45
C ALA A 68 -18.24 5.37 -9.90
N GLY A 69 -17.69 6.57 -10.12
CA GLY A 69 -17.50 7.22 -11.41
C GLY A 69 -16.15 6.96 -12.09
N ASP A 70 -15.08 6.58 -11.39
CA ASP A 70 -13.75 6.52 -12.05
C ASP A 70 -13.55 5.26 -12.91
N LEU A 71 -14.29 4.18 -12.63
CA LEU A 71 -14.25 2.95 -13.44
C LEU A 71 -15.22 2.98 -14.64
N ALA A 72 -16.11 3.97 -14.72
CA ALA A 72 -17.04 4.14 -15.84
C ALA A 72 -16.48 5.03 -16.96
N ALA A 73 -15.39 5.78 -16.71
CA ALA A 73 -14.85 6.73 -17.67
C ALA A 73 -13.88 6.09 -18.69
N GLU A 74 -13.25 4.97 -18.38
CA GLU A 74 -12.25 4.34 -19.28
C GLU A 74 -12.87 3.32 -20.26
N GLU A 75 -14.05 2.78 -19.96
CA GLU A 75 -14.78 1.87 -20.86
C GLU A 75 -15.61 2.61 -21.94
N ALA A 76 -15.53 3.95 -21.98
CA ALA A 76 -16.25 4.80 -22.93
C ALA A 76 -15.34 5.69 -23.81
N SER A 77 -14.03 5.43 -23.83
CA SER A 77 -13.08 6.15 -24.71
C SER A 77 -12.44 5.26 -25.76
#